data_AF-A0A535TX63-F1
#
_entry.id   AF-A0A535TX63-F1
#
_cell.length_a   1.000
_cell.length_b   1.000
_cell.length_c   1.000
_cell.angle_alpha   90.00
_cell.angle_beta   90.00
_cell.angle_gamma   90.00
#
_symmetry.space_group_name_H-M   'P 1'
#
loop_
_entity.id
_entity.type
_entity.pdbx_description
1 polymer ?
#
loop_
_entity_poly.entity_id
_entity_poly.type
_entity_poly.pdbx_seq_one_letter_code
_entity_poly.pdbx_strand_id
1 'polypeptide(L)' 'MANELPVQRVEVRFVGVPPARQVESASGVSEVQVEDGVLRCVVSGSFQPFLEALRGHEVISFTSTPAPSSDSEFREVQTW' A
#
# COMPACT_ATOMS: atom_id res chain seq x y z
N MET A 1 -19.64 -8.14 -13.68
CA MET A 1 -18.86 -6.89 -13.58
C MET A 1 -17.97 -7.05 -12.36
N ALA A 2 -16.74 -7.54 -12.56
CA ALA A 2 -15.76 -7.50 -11.48
C ALA A 2 -15.35 -6.05 -11.35
N ASN A 3 -15.76 -5.40 -10.26
CA ASN A 3 -15.32 -4.06 -9.94
C ASN A 3 -13.84 -4.18 -9.54
N GLU A 4 -12.96 -4.14 -10.53
CA GLU A 4 -11.51 -4.20 -10.35
C GLU A 4 -11.10 -2.94 -9.60
N LEU A 5 -11.19 -2.99 -8.27
CA LEU A 5 -10.76 -1.90 -7.40
C LEU A 5 -9.30 -1.57 -7.77
N PRO A 6 -8.91 -0.29 -7.85
CA PRO A 6 -7.54 0.08 -8.14
C PRO A 6 -6.63 -0.58 -7.11
N VAL A 7 -5.78 -1.48 -7.59
CA VAL A 7 -4.86 -2.25 -6.77
C VAL A 7 -3.52 -1.54 -6.80
N GLN A 8 -3.01 -1.19 -5.64
CA GLN A 8 -1.72 -0.51 -5.49
C GLN A 8 -0.82 -1.35 -4.59
N ARG A 9 0.37 -1.66 -5.08
CA ARG A 9 1.41 -2.30 -4.29
C ARG A 9 2.16 -1.24 -3.51
N VAL A 10 2.10 -1.35 -2.20
CA VAL A 10 2.78 -0.46 -1.29
C VAL A 10 3.96 -1.18 -0.67
N GLU A 11 5.13 -0.56 -0.75
CA GLU A 11 6.31 -0.95 -0.01
C GLU A 11 6.63 0.14 1.01
N VAL A 12 6.69 -0.24 2.28
CA VAL A 12 6.95 0.67 3.38
C VAL A 12 8.11 0.16 4.21
N ARG A 13 9.10 1.01 4.45
CA ARG A 13 10.23 0.70 5.33
C ARG A 13 9.96 1.33 6.69
N PHE A 14 10.12 0.57 7.77
CA PHE A 14 9.87 1.05 9.13
C PHE A 14 11.15 1.12 9.94
N VAL A 15 11.20 2.07 10.89
CA VAL A 15 12.22 2.05 11.94
C VAL A 15 11.82 1.00 12.98
N GLY A 16 12.50 -0.14 12.96
CA GLY A 16 12.25 -1.23 13.90
C GLY A 16 11.24 -2.26 13.39
N VAL A 17 10.43 -2.82 14.29
CA VAL A 17 9.50 -3.92 13.96
C VAL A 17 8.27 -3.36 13.25
N PRO A 18 8.03 -3.73 11.98
CA PRO A 18 6.89 -3.21 11.24
C PRO A 18 5.57 -3.86 11.71
N PRO A 19 4.47 -3.08 11.76
CA PRO A 19 3.19 -3.54 12.30
C PRO A 19 2.37 -4.35 11.29
N ALA A 20 2.89 -5.51 10.86
CA ALA A 20 2.22 -6.38 9.88
C ALA A 20 0.76 -6.67 10.24
N ARG A 21 0.51 -7.05 11.49
CA ARG A 21 -0.81 -7.41 12.00
C ARG A 21 -1.84 -6.29 11.94
N GLN A 22 -1.40 -5.04 12.16
CA GLN A 22 -2.29 -3.87 12.11
C GLN A 22 -2.63 -3.57 10.66
N VAL A 23 -1.65 -3.69 9.77
CA VAL A 23 -1.82 -3.52 8.33
C VAL A 23 -2.72 -4.61 7.74
N GLU A 24 -2.58 -5.87 8.16
CA GLU A 24 -3.47 -6.96 7.76
C GLU A 24 -4.91 -6.75 8.24
N SER A 25 -5.09 -6.06 9.37
CA SER A 25 -6.42 -5.72 9.90
C SER A 25 -7.03 -4.49 9.22
N ALA A 26 -6.27 -3.76 8.40
CA ALA A 26 -6.77 -2.60 7.68
C ALA A 26 -7.68 -3.04 6.52
N SER A 27 -8.83 -2.38 6.41
CA SER A 27 -9.80 -2.68 5.36
C SER A 27 -9.24 -2.36 3.98
N GLY A 28 -9.34 -3.31 3.05
CA GLY A 28 -8.81 -3.17 1.69
C GLY A 28 -7.31 -3.46 1.58
N VAL A 29 -6.65 -3.92 2.63
CA VAL A 29 -5.26 -4.37 2.56
C VAL A 29 -5.19 -5.88 2.49
N SER A 30 -4.28 -6.41 1.68
CA SER A 30 -4.08 -7.84 1.44
C SER A 30 -2.63 -8.12 1.09
N GLU A 31 -2.24 -9.40 1.09
CA GLU A 31 -0.89 -9.82 0.66
C GLU A 31 0.22 -9.11 1.46
N VAL A 32 0.02 -8.95 2.78
CA VAL A 32 0.99 -8.31 3.67
C VAL A 32 2.15 -9.25 3.93
N GLN A 33 3.35 -8.80 3.60
CA GLN A 33 4.60 -9.50 3.82
C GLN A 33 5.56 -8.56 4.51
N VAL A 34 6.34 -9.07 5.46
CA VAL A 34 7.36 -8.32 6.17
C VAL A 34 8.67 -9.05 6.04
N GLU A 35 9.66 -8.37 5.46
CA GLU A 35 11.01 -8.88 5.25
C GLU A 35 12.02 -7.82 5.68
N ASP A 36 12.88 -8.12 6.65
CA ASP A 36 13.99 -7.26 7.08
C ASP A 36 13.57 -5.79 7.43
N GLY A 37 12.41 -5.61 8.06
CA GLY A 37 11.88 -4.27 8.39
C GLY A 37 11.21 -3.54 7.23
N VAL A 38 11.08 -4.20 6.07
CA VAL A 38 10.31 -3.74 4.91
C VAL A 38 8.99 -4.47 4.87
N LEU A 39 7.90 -3.70 4.92
CA LEU A 39 6.54 -4.19 4.76
C LEU A 39 6.11 -4.01 3.31
N ARG A 40 5.66 -5.07 2.68
CA ARG A 40 5.04 -5.08 1.35
C ARG A 40 3.60 -5.46 1.52
N CYS A 41 2.68 -4.68 0.98
CA CYS A 41 1.27 -5.01 1.01
C CYS A 41 0.57 -4.52 -0.25
N VAL A 42 -0.56 -5.14 -0.54
CA VAL A 42 -1.44 -4.76 -1.63
C VAL A 42 -2.62 -4.02 -1.02
N VAL A 43 -2.83 -2.78 -1.44
CA VAL A 43 -3.97 -1.97 -1.04
C VAL A 43 -4.92 -1.85 -2.21
N SER A 44 -6.18 -2.23 -1.98
CA SER A 44 -7.26 -2.18 -2.95
C SER A 44 -8.26 -1.11 -2.51
N GLY A 45 -8.39 -0.04 -3.29
CA GLY A 45 -9.28 1.08 -2.97
C GLY A 45 -8.59 2.22 -2.20
N SER A 46 -9.01 2.48 -0.95
CA SER A 46 -8.57 3.65 -0.18
C SER A 46 -7.38 3.34 0.74
N PHE A 47 -6.38 4.22 0.76
CA PHE A 47 -5.24 4.15 1.69
C PHE A 47 -5.54 4.63 3.11
N GLN A 48 -6.71 5.21 3.35
CA GLN A 48 -7.08 5.75 4.66
C GLN A 48 -6.98 4.72 5.81
N PRO A 49 -7.59 3.52 5.71
CA PRO A 49 -7.43 2.48 6.75
C PRO A 49 -5.98 1.98 6.87
N PHE A 50 -5.24 1.96 5.76
CA PHE A 50 -3.83 1.58 5.74
C PHE A 50 -2.97 2.58 6.55
N LEU A 51 -3.13 3.89 6.30
CA LEU A 51 -2.40 4.92 7.04
C LEU A 51 -2.76 4.94 8.53
N GLU A 52 -4.02 4.66 8.86
CA GLU A 52 -4.45 4.53 10.26
C GLU A 52 -3.75 3.37 10.96
N ALA A 53 -3.56 2.23 10.28
CA ALA A 53 -2.80 1.10 10.81
C ALA A 53 -1.30 1.39 10.99
N LEU A 54 -0.74 2.32 10.21
CA LEU A 54 0.65 2.76 10.38
C LEU A 54 0.82 3.82 11.47
N ARG A 55 -0.28 4.38 11.97
CA ARG A 55 -0.25 5.45 12.96
C ARG A 55 0.50 5.00 14.21
N GLY A 56 1.46 5.82 14.64
CA GLY A 56 2.31 5.51 15.79
C GLY A 56 3.58 4.72 15.45
N HIS A 57 3.80 4.37 14.18
CA HIS A 57 5.04 3.76 13.70
C HIS A 57 5.77 4.72 12.77
N GLU A 58 7.10 4.79 12.91
CA GLU A 58 7.92 5.67 12.07
C GLU A 58 8.23 5.00 10.73
N VAL A 59 7.75 5.62 9.66
CA VAL A 59 7.95 5.20 8.27
C VAL A 59 9.16 5.93 7.69
N ILE A 60 10.16 5.16 7.26
CA ILE A 60 11.39 5.66 6.65
C ILE A 60 11.21 5.93 5.16
N SER A 61 10.45 5.06 4.49
CA SER A 61 10.23 5.13 3.04
C SER A 61 8.86 4.58 2.73
N PHE A 62 8.11 5.26 1.87
CA PHE A 62 6.79 4.84 1.42
C PHE A 62 6.76 4.90 -0.11
N THR A 63 6.64 3.75 -0.74
CA THR A 63 6.58 3.62 -2.20
C THR A 63 5.25 2.99 -2.56
N SER A 64 4.41 3.69 -3.32
CA SER A 64 3.17 3.13 -3.89
C SER A 64 3.36 2.97 -5.39
N THR A 65 3.29 1.73 -5.86
CA THR A 65 3.35 1.37 -7.27
C THR A 65 1.98 0.89 -7.69
N PRO A 66 1.37 1.42 -8.76
CA PRO A 66 0.14 0.84 -9.30
C PRO A 66 0.43 -0.63 -9.63
N ALA A 67 -0.36 -1.56 -9.08
CA ALA A 67 -0.34 -2.91 -9.60
C ALA A 67 -0.92 -2.85 -11.02
N PRO A 68 -0.43 -3.65 -11.97
CA PRO A 68 -0.97 -3.67 -13.32
C PRO A 68 -2.37 -4.27 -13.28
N SER A 69 -3.37 -3.46 -12.92
CA SER A 69 -4.74 -3.67 -13.33
C SER A 69 -4.78 -3.40 -14.84
N SER A 70 -5.33 -4.34 -15.59
CA SER A 70 -5.41 -4.29 -17.06
C SER A 70 -6.15 -3.06 -17.62
N ASP A 71 -6.67 -2.20 -16.75
CA ASP A 71 -7.35 -0.94 -17.04
C ASP A 71 -6.72 0.22 -16.24
N SER A 72 -5.53 0.66 -16.67
CA SER A 72 -5.02 1.98 -16.26
C SER A 72 -4.17 2.55 -17.37
N GLU A 73 -4.86 3.22 -18.29
CA GLU A 73 -4.27 4.26 -19.12
C GLU A 73 -3.69 5.34 -18.20
N PHE A 74 -2.36 5.35 -18.11
CA PHE A 74 -1.58 6.43 -17.54
C PHE A 74 -1.98 7.76 -18.18
N ARG A 75 -2.66 8.64 -17.42
CA ARG A 75 -2.62 10.08 -17.67
C ARG A 75 -1.50 10.69 -16.84
N GLU A 76 -0.28 10.61 -17.38
CA GLU A 76 0.74 11.61 -17.09
C GLU A 76 0.23 12.97 -17.62
N VAL A 77 -0.26 13.82 -16.72
CA VAL A 77 -0.38 15.25 -17.04
C VAL A 77 0.99 15.89 -16.79
N GLN A 78 1.81 15.92 -17.84
CA GLN A 78 3.00 16.76 -17.84
C GLN A 78 2.53 18.22 -17.83
N THR A 79 2.69 18.90 -16.69
CA THR A 79 2.53 20.35 -16.58
C THR A 79 3.84 20.99 -17.04
N TRP A 80 3.78 21.77 -18.12
CA TRP A 80 4.77 22.76 -18.52
C TRP A 80 4.46 24.13 -17.93
#